data_AF-A0A2W6ZIE3-F1
#
_entry.id   AF-A0A2W6ZIE3-F1
#
_cell.length_a   1.000
_cell.length_b   1.000
_cell.length_c   1.000
_cell.angle_alpha   90.00
_cell.angle_beta   90.00
_cell.angle_gamma   90.00
#
_symmetry.space_group_name_H-M   'P 1'
#
loop_
_entity.id
_entity.type
_entity.pdbx_description
1 polymer ?
#
loop_
_entity_poly.entity_id
_entity_poly.type
_entity_poly.pdbx_seq_one_letter_code
_entity_poly.pdbx_strand_id
1 'polypeptide(L)'
;MAVEIGPDKPKAGIPINQPQSLDQDDEADLSVDPTLDTEVLGNDNAGQLGYREVSVSSWEGPLPHPDILAKYNQVISNGADRVMAMAEKEQTHRHDLEEKITNSVSSENSRGQWFAFIIACASLCLAAYLFAVGKNSIAVCMVLGDFLIIAGAFIGVRILKSRDGVKEEDPRA
;
A
#
# COMPACT_ATOMS: atom_id res chain seq x y z
N MET A 1 -37.47 -28.52 38.55
CA MET A 1 -36.78 -28.97 37.33
C MET A 1 -36.70 -27.78 36.39
N ALA A 2 -35.63 -26.99 36.49
CA ALA A 2 -35.37 -25.88 35.60
C ALA A 2 -34.42 -26.36 34.49
N VAL A 3 -34.83 -26.19 33.24
CA VAL A 3 -34.01 -26.46 32.06
C VAL A 3 -33.10 -25.25 31.87
N GLU A 4 -31.82 -25.46 32.11
CA GLU A 4 -30.76 -24.46 31.95
C GLU A 4 -30.48 -24.27 30.45
N ILE A 5 -30.93 -23.16 29.88
CA ILE A 5 -30.60 -22.79 28.49
C ILE A 5 -29.28 -22.03 28.53
N GLY A 6 -28.17 -22.78 28.44
CA GLY A 6 -26.83 -22.23 28.26
C GLY A 6 -26.65 -21.58 26.87
N PRO A 7 -25.69 -20.65 26.71
CA PRO A 7 -25.54 -19.87 25.48
C PRO A 7 -25.19 -20.76 24.29
N ASP A 8 -25.94 -20.57 23.20
CA ASP A 8 -25.76 -21.22 21.89
C ASP A 8 -24.33 -20.95 21.38
N LYS A 9 -23.50 -21.99 21.38
CA LYS A 9 -22.12 -21.92 20.90
C LYS A 9 -22.15 -21.87 19.37
N PRO A 10 -21.39 -20.97 18.72
CA PRO A 10 -21.29 -20.96 17.27
C PRO A 10 -20.77 -22.31 16.79
N LYS A 11 -21.54 -22.95 15.88
CA LYS A 11 -21.18 -24.24 15.29
C LYS A 11 -19.77 -24.14 14.69
N ALA A 12 -18.97 -25.15 15.03
CA ALA A 12 -17.57 -25.28 14.65
C ALA A 12 -17.37 -24.96 13.16
N GLY A 13 -16.42 -24.06 12.90
CA GLY A 13 -15.95 -23.76 11.56
C GLY A 13 -15.49 -25.03 10.85
N ILE A 14 -15.74 -25.08 9.55
CA ILE A 14 -15.14 -26.05 8.65
C ILE A 14 -13.62 -26.01 8.89
N PRO A 15 -12.94 -27.16 9.10
CA PRO A 15 -11.50 -27.14 9.31
C PRO A 15 -10.83 -26.53 8.08
N ILE A 16 -10.22 -25.36 8.26
CA ILE A 16 -9.29 -24.81 7.28
C ILE A 16 -8.07 -25.72 7.34
N ASN A 17 -7.94 -26.57 6.34
CA ASN A 17 -6.78 -27.43 6.18
C ASN A 17 -5.56 -26.49 6.12
N GLN A 18 -4.66 -26.58 7.11
CA GLN A 18 -3.36 -25.93 7.03
C GLN A 18 -2.70 -26.35 5.71
N PRO A 19 -1.96 -25.47 5.01
CA PRO A 19 -1.13 -25.93 3.91
C PRO A 19 -0.17 -26.97 4.50
N GLN A 20 -0.44 -28.25 4.20
CA GLN A 20 0.48 -29.34 4.49
C GLN A 20 1.80 -28.94 3.82
N SER A 21 2.89 -29.02 4.58
CA SER A 21 4.24 -28.95 4.03
C SER A 21 4.27 -29.87 2.81
N LEU A 22 4.51 -29.30 1.63
CA LEU A 22 4.80 -30.08 0.45
C LEU A 22 6.06 -30.87 0.78
N ASP A 23 5.85 -32.15 1.08
CA ASP A 23 6.91 -33.14 1.13
C ASP A 23 7.69 -32.98 -0.19
N GLN A 24 8.95 -32.59 -0.03
CA GLN A 24 9.97 -32.85 -1.03
C GLN A 24 9.92 -34.35 -1.27
N ASP A 25 9.55 -34.75 -2.48
CA ASP A 25 9.82 -36.03 -3.18
C ASP A 25 8.63 -36.43 -4.08
N ASP A 26 8.33 -35.65 -5.14
CA ASP A 26 7.48 -36.09 -6.26
C ASP A 26 7.91 -35.39 -7.57
N GLU A 27 9.10 -35.76 -8.05
CA GLU A 27 9.51 -35.56 -9.45
C GLU A 27 8.74 -36.56 -10.33
N ALA A 28 7.54 -36.17 -10.79
CA ALA A 28 6.77 -36.89 -11.79
C ALA A 28 6.67 -36.07 -13.09
N ASP A 29 7.64 -36.31 -13.97
CA ASP A 29 7.56 -36.36 -15.43
C ASP A 29 6.33 -35.72 -16.10
N LEU A 30 6.49 -34.46 -16.52
CA LEU A 30 5.66 -33.86 -17.56
C LEU A 30 6.50 -33.69 -18.83
N SER A 31 6.92 -34.81 -19.42
CA SER A 31 7.27 -34.87 -20.84
C SER A 31 6.07 -34.43 -21.67
N VAL A 32 6.10 -33.17 -22.12
CA VAL A 32 5.21 -32.70 -23.20
C VAL A 32 5.61 -33.47 -24.46
N ASP A 33 4.76 -34.41 -24.85
CA ASP A 33 4.84 -35.25 -26.05
C ASP A 33 5.17 -34.42 -27.31
N PRO A 34 6.33 -34.65 -27.95
CA PRO A 34 6.75 -33.92 -29.14
C PRO A 34 6.37 -34.65 -30.44
N THR A 35 5.26 -35.39 -30.44
CA THR A 35 4.71 -35.96 -31.68
C THR A 35 3.40 -35.26 -32.02
N LEU A 36 3.12 -35.10 -33.32
CA LEU A 36 2.06 -34.28 -33.97
C LEU A 36 2.57 -32.87 -34.40
N ASP A 37 2.96 -32.55 -35.65
CA ASP A 37 2.81 -33.18 -36.96
C ASP A 37 4.01 -32.73 -37.84
N THR A 38 4.93 -33.64 -38.15
CA THR A 38 5.95 -33.41 -39.18
C THR A 38 5.43 -33.95 -40.52
N GLU A 39 4.52 -33.23 -41.15
CA GLU A 39 4.34 -33.39 -42.60
C GLU A 39 5.47 -32.63 -43.31
N VAL A 40 6.50 -33.40 -43.68
CA VAL A 40 7.61 -32.94 -44.51
C VAL A 40 7.11 -32.77 -45.95
N LEU A 41 6.67 -31.56 -46.31
CA LEU A 41 6.73 -31.12 -47.69
C LEU A 41 8.11 -30.51 -47.93
N GLY A 42 8.99 -31.32 -48.53
CA GLY A 42 10.28 -30.88 -49.02
C GLY A 42 10.11 -29.82 -50.12
N ASN A 43 10.74 -28.66 -49.92
CA ASN A 43 11.15 -27.77 -51.00
C ASN A 43 12.17 -26.75 -50.47
N ASP A 44 13.43 -27.16 -50.47
CA ASP A 44 14.51 -26.59 -51.30
C ASP A 44 14.44 -25.09 -51.62
N ASN A 45 14.29 -24.19 -50.65
CA ASN A 45 14.67 -22.79 -50.84
C ASN A 45 15.39 -22.24 -49.61
N ALA A 46 16.70 -22.06 -49.77
CA ALA A 46 17.52 -21.22 -48.93
C ALA A 46 16.99 -19.79 -49.00
N GLY A 47 16.34 -19.34 -47.93
CA GLY A 47 15.87 -17.96 -47.85
C GLY A 47 15.02 -17.75 -46.61
N GLN A 48 15.49 -16.82 -45.77
CA GLN A 48 14.71 -16.17 -44.72
C GLN A 48 14.53 -17.00 -43.43
N LEU A 49 15.47 -16.80 -42.50
CA LEU A 49 15.18 -16.93 -41.07
C LEU A 49 14.07 -15.92 -40.74
N GLY A 50 12.83 -16.35 -40.86
CA GLY A 50 11.67 -15.58 -40.44
C GLY A 50 11.70 -15.45 -38.93
N TYR A 51 12.08 -14.28 -38.43
CA TYR A 51 11.79 -13.91 -37.05
C TYR A 51 10.27 -13.80 -36.96
N ARG A 52 9.63 -14.74 -36.27
CA ARG A 52 8.22 -14.60 -35.92
C ARG A 52 8.15 -13.69 -34.70
N GLU A 53 7.89 -12.41 -34.94
CA GLU A 53 7.61 -11.46 -33.87
C GLU A 53 6.29 -11.87 -33.18
N VAL A 54 6.39 -12.38 -31.96
CA VAL A 54 5.23 -12.62 -31.10
C VAL A 54 5.06 -11.35 -30.26
N SER A 55 4.17 -10.45 -30.69
CA SER A 55 3.80 -9.30 -29.88
C SER A 55 2.83 -9.74 -28.78
N VAL A 56 3.30 -9.68 -27.52
CA VAL A 56 2.43 -9.86 -26.35
C VAL A 56 2.00 -8.46 -25.91
N SER A 57 0.75 -8.09 -26.18
CA SER A 57 0.17 -6.85 -25.64
C SER A 57 -0.35 -7.13 -24.23
N SER A 58 0.34 -6.63 -23.20
CA SER A 58 -0.24 -6.51 -21.87
C SER A 58 -0.88 -5.12 -21.72
N TRP A 59 -2.07 -5.08 -21.13
CA TRP A 59 -2.76 -3.84 -20.82
C TRP A 59 -3.02 -3.80 -19.32
N GLU A 60 -2.43 -2.81 -18.64
CA GLU A 60 -2.66 -2.54 -17.23
C GLU A 60 -3.39 -1.21 -17.10
N GLY A 61 -4.58 -1.28 -16.54
CA GLY A 61 -5.41 -0.11 -16.28
C GLY A 61 -6.72 -0.52 -15.61
N PRO A 62 -7.40 0.43 -14.96
CA PRO A 62 -8.70 0.17 -14.32
C PRO A 62 -9.80 -0.20 -15.33
N LEU A 63 -9.54 0.05 -16.62
CA LEU A 63 -10.45 -0.25 -17.72
C LEU A 63 -9.81 -1.26 -18.67
N PRO A 64 -10.56 -2.28 -19.12
CA PRO A 64 -10.07 -3.24 -20.10
C PRO A 64 -9.82 -2.54 -21.46
N HIS A 65 -9.07 -3.20 -22.35
CA HIS A 65 -8.82 -2.67 -23.69
C HIS A 65 -10.15 -2.37 -24.42
N PRO A 66 -10.25 -1.29 -25.21
CA PRO A 66 -11.48 -0.90 -25.91
C PRO A 66 -12.09 -2.03 -26.76
N ASP A 67 -11.27 -2.86 -27.39
CA ASP A 67 -11.73 -4.02 -28.16
C ASP A 67 -12.44 -5.07 -27.29
N ILE A 68 -12.04 -5.20 -26.02
CA ILE A 68 -12.64 -6.10 -25.05
C ILE A 68 -13.94 -5.49 -24.51
N LEU A 69 -13.97 -4.17 -24.25
CA LEU A 69 -15.22 -3.45 -23.93
C LEU A 69 -16.29 -3.64 -25.02
N ALA A 70 -15.89 -3.55 -26.29
CA ALA A 70 -16.79 -3.79 -27.41
C ALA A 70 -17.37 -5.21 -27.40
N LYS A 71 -16.55 -6.23 -27.06
CA LYS A 71 -17.01 -7.62 -26.89
C LYS A 71 -17.97 -7.78 -25.71
N TYR A 72 -17.76 -7.07 -24.61
CA TYR A 72 -18.70 -7.09 -23.48
C TYR A 72 -20.09 -6.61 -23.89
N ASN A 73 -20.19 -5.59 -24.74
CA ASN A 73 -21.47 -5.10 -25.23
C ASN A 73 -22.16 -6.05 -26.23
N GLN A 74 -21.40 -6.94 -26.87
CA GLN A 74 -21.91 -7.98 -27.78
C GLN A 74 -22.48 -9.19 -27.01
N VAL A 75 -21.89 -9.53 -25.86
CA VAL A 75 -22.32 -10.67 -25.03
C VAL A 75 -23.44 -10.25 -24.07
N ILE A 76 -23.35 -9.04 -23.51
CA ILE A 76 -24.29 -8.50 -22.53
C ILE A 76 -24.75 -7.14 -23.03
N SER A 77 -26.06 -6.93 -23.12
CA SER A 77 -26.60 -5.62 -23.46
C SER A 77 -26.11 -4.56 -22.46
N ASN A 78 -25.57 -3.47 -22.98
CA ASN A 78 -24.98 -2.39 -22.20
C ASN A 78 -23.80 -2.85 -21.29
N GLY A 79 -23.10 -3.93 -21.67
CA GLY A 79 -22.01 -4.51 -20.88
C GLY A 79 -20.81 -3.57 -20.72
N ALA A 80 -20.50 -2.79 -21.77
CA ALA A 80 -19.40 -1.82 -21.72
C ALA A 80 -19.65 -0.72 -20.68
N ASP A 81 -20.86 -0.13 -20.68
CA ASP A 81 -21.28 0.93 -19.76
C ASP A 81 -21.25 0.47 -18.30
N ARG A 82 -21.65 -0.78 -18.03
CA ARG A 82 -21.59 -1.36 -16.68
C ARG A 82 -20.16 -1.50 -16.16
N VAL A 83 -19.21 -1.85 -17.03
CA VAL A 83 -17.79 -1.94 -16.66
C VAL A 83 -17.21 -0.55 -16.43
N MET A 84 -17.53 0.41 -17.30
CA MET A 84 -17.12 1.81 -17.13
C MET A 84 -17.66 2.40 -15.82
N ALA A 85 -18.95 2.23 -15.54
CA ALA A 85 -19.58 2.70 -14.31
C ALA A 85 -18.99 2.04 -13.05
N MET A 86 -18.58 0.77 -13.13
CA MET A 86 -17.89 0.08 -12.05
C MET A 86 -16.51 0.70 -11.80
N ALA A 87 -15.75 0.97 -12.86
CA ALA A 87 -14.44 1.63 -12.74
C ALA A 87 -14.55 3.07 -12.21
N GLU A 88 -15.53 3.85 -12.67
CA GLU A 88 -15.80 5.21 -12.17
C GLU A 88 -16.18 5.22 -10.68
N LYS A 89 -17.01 4.25 -10.26
CA LYS A 89 -17.38 4.09 -8.85
C LYS A 89 -16.17 3.73 -8.00
N GLU A 90 -15.30 2.86 -8.50
CA GLU A 90 -14.06 2.49 -7.81
C GLU A 90 -13.08 3.68 -7.72
N GLN A 91 -12.94 4.46 -8.79
CA GLN A 91 -12.16 5.70 -8.78
C GLN A 91 -12.71 6.71 -7.77
N THR A 92 -14.03 6.91 -7.76
CA THR A 92 -14.69 7.81 -6.80
C THR A 92 -14.48 7.33 -5.37
N HIS A 93 -14.63 6.03 -5.11
CA HIS A 93 -14.37 5.45 -3.79
C HIS A 93 -12.93 5.65 -3.35
N ARG A 94 -11.95 5.45 -4.25
CA ARG A 94 -10.54 5.73 -3.96
C ARG A 94 -10.29 7.21 -3.68
N HIS A 95 -10.83 8.12 -4.48
CA HIS A 95 -10.70 9.56 -4.23
C HIS A 95 -11.32 9.96 -2.89
N ASP A 96 -12.48 9.42 -2.52
CA ASP A 96 -13.11 9.68 -1.22
C ASP A 96 -12.25 9.16 -0.05
N LEU A 97 -11.58 8.02 -0.23
CA LEU A 97 -10.65 7.49 0.77
C LEU A 97 -9.39 8.36 0.87
N GLU A 98 -8.81 8.75 -0.26
CA GLU A 98 -7.66 9.65 -0.33
C GLU A 98 -7.99 11.02 0.30
N GLU A 99 -9.17 11.57 0.03
CA GLU A 99 -9.68 12.79 0.66
C GLU A 99 -9.86 12.62 2.18
N LYS A 100 -10.46 11.50 2.63
CA LYS A 100 -10.64 11.25 4.07
C LYS A 100 -9.31 11.08 4.79
N ILE A 101 -8.34 10.41 4.17
CA ILE A 101 -7.00 10.22 4.72
C ILE A 101 -6.25 11.56 4.76
N THR A 102 -6.32 12.36 3.69
CA THR A 102 -5.66 13.67 3.66
C THR A 102 -6.30 14.64 4.65
N ASN A 103 -7.62 14.64 4.77
CA ASN A 103 -8.35 15.46 5.74
C ASN A 103 -8.12 14.99 7.18
N SER A 104 -8.04 13.68 7.44
CA SER A 104 -7.74 13.16 8.77
C SER A 104 -6.33 13.55 9.20
N VAL A 105 -5.34 13.38 8.31
CA VAL A 105 -3.95 13.83 8.54
C VAL A 105 -3.87 15.33 8.82
N SER A 106 -4.61 16.16 8.07
CA SER A 106 -4.65 17.62 8.28
C SER A 106 -5.27 17.99 9.64
N SER A 107 -6.36 17.34 10.03
CA SER A 107 -7.08 17.63 11.28
C SER A 107 -6.36 17.12 12.53
N GLU A 108 -5.72 15.95 12.47
CA GLU A 108 -4.94 15.39 13.59
C GLU A 108 -3.66 16.20 13.83
N ASN A 109 -2.97 16.59 12.77
CA ASN A 109 -1.78 17.43 12.85
C ASN A 109 -2.08 18.80 13.48
N SER A 110 -3.26 19.36 13.18
CA SER A 110 -3.69 20.66 13.70
C SER A 110 -3.87 20.68 15.22
N ARG A 111 -4.36 19.58 15.83
CA ARG A 111 -4.58 19.50 17.29
C ARG A 111 -3.25 19.45 18.04
N GLY A 112 -2.29 18.66 17.56
CA GLY A 112 -0.95 18.58 18.14
C GLY A 112 -0.23 19.94 18.11
N GLN A 113 -0.34 20.66 16.99
CA GLN A 113 0.27 21.98 16.85
C GLN A 113 -0.37 23.02 17.77
N TRP A 114 -1.68 22.96 18.02
CA TRP A 114 -2.36 23.80 19.00
C TRP A 114 -1.89 23.53 20.44
N PHE A 115 -1.74 22.27 20.85
CA PHE A 115 -1.20 21.96 22.18
C PHE A 115 0.25 22.42 22.33
N ALA A 116 1.08 22.24 21.30
CA ALA A 116 2.46 22.74 21.30
C ALA A 116 2.50 24.28 21.43
N PHE A 117 1.62 24.99 20.73
CA PHE A 117 1.50 26.45 20.84
C PHE A 117 1.10 26.89 22.25
N ILE A 118 0.10 26.24 22.85
CA ILE A 118 -0.34 26.56 24.23
C ILE A 118 0.79 26.34 25.23
N ILE A 119 1.51 25.21 25.13
CA ILE A 119 2.64 24.89 26.02
C ILE A 119 3.78 25.91 25.84
N ALA A 120 4.11 26.29 24.60
CA ALA A 120 5.14 27.29 24.32
C ALA A 120 4.76 28.68 24.87
N CYS A 121 3.49 29.10 24.73
CA CYS A 121 3.03 30.34 25.34
C CYS A 121 3.10 30.28 26.88
N ALA A 122 2.71 29.15 27.48
CA ALA A 122 2.78 28.96 28.92
C ALA A 122 4.24 28.99 29.44
N SER A 123 5.18 28.36 28.74
CA SER A 123 6.60 28.37 29.12
C SER A 123 7.18 29.79 29.03
N LEU A 124 6.84 30.55 28.00
CA LEU A 124 7.28 31.93 27.82
C LEU A 124 6.72 32.86 28.91
N CYS A 125 5.44 32.74 29.24
CA CYS A 125 4.82 33.49 30.34
C CYS A 125 5.48 33.17 31.68
N LEU A 126 5.78 31.89 31.93
CA LEU A 126 6.46 31.46 33.14
C LEU A 126 7.88 32.03 33.21
N ALA A 127 8.65 31.96 32.12
CA ALA A 127 9.98 32.55 32.03
C ALA A 127 9.96 34.07 32.29
N ALA A 128 9.00 34.79 31.71
CA ALA A 128 8.81 36.22 31.95
C ALA A 128 8.49 36.53 33.41
N TYR A 129 7.65 35.72 34.06
CA TYR A 129 7.36 35.85 35.48
C TYR A 129 8.59 35.62 36.36
N LEU A 130 9.38 34.58 36.08
CA LEU A 130 10.63 34.31 36.80
C LEU A 130 11.67 35.44 36.64
N PHE A 131 11.71 36.06 35.46
CA PHE A 131 12.53 37.22 35.20
C PHE A 131 12.07 38.43 36.04
N ALA A 132 10.76 38.67 36.13
CA ALA A 132 10.19 39.76 36.94
C ALA A 132 10.46 39.59 38.45
N VAL A 133 10.52 38.35 38.94
CA VAL A 133 10.87 38.05 40.36
C VAL A 133 12.40 38.13 40.61
N GLY A 134 13.19 38.47 39.59
CA GLY A 134 14.64 38.68 39.71
C GLY A 134 15.48 37.39 39.68
N LYS A 135 14.87 36.24 39.33
CA LYS A 135 15.54 34.94 39.23
C LYS A 135 16.11 34.75 37.81
N ASN A 136 16.97 35.69 37.41
CA ASN A 136 17.43 35.84 36.03
C ASN A 136 18.15 34.59 35.48
N SER A 137 18.98 33.92 36.29
CA SER A 137 19.72 32.73 35.85
C SER A 137 18.78 31.59 35.43
N ILE A 138 17.69 31.38 36.18
CA ILE A 138 16.73 30.30 35.89
C ILE A 138 15.93 30.64 34.62
N ALA A 139 15.51 31.90 34.48
CA ALA A 139 14.77 32.35 33.29
C ALA A 139 15.61 32.17 32.00
N VAL A 140 16.90 32.52 32.04
CA VAL A 140 17.81 32.37 30.89
C VAL A 140 18.03 30.89 30.54
N CYS A 141 18.24 30.02 31.53
CA CYS A 141 18.40 28.58 31.29
C CYS A 141 17.15 27.95 30.65
N MET A 142 15.96 28.39 31.04
CA MET A 142 14.70 27.87 30.51
C MET A 142 14.55 28.20 29.01
N VAL A 143 14.77 29.47 28.64
CA VAL A 143 14.69 29.92 27.23
C VAL A 143 15.71 29.21 26.35
N LEU A 144 16.96 29.08 26.81
CA LEU A 144 17.99 28.34 26.09
C LEU A 144 17.65 26.84 25.95
N GLY A 145 17.06 26.25 26.99
CA GLY A 145 16.58 24.87 26.97
C GLY A 145 15.54 24.63 25.88
N ASP A 146 14.55 25.52 25.76
CA ASP A 146 13.50 25.44 24.74
C ASP A 146 14.11 25.44 23.32
N PHE A 147 15.10 26.30 23.05
CA PHE A 147 15.80 26.31 21.76
C PHE A 147 16.56 25.02 21.47
N LEU A 148 17.24 24.44 22.47
CA LEU A 148 17.99 23.19 22.31
C LEU A 148 17.05 22.01 22.03
N ILE A 149 15.88 21.96 22.66
CA ILE A 149 14.88 20.91 22.42
C ILE A 149 14.36 20.99 20.98
N ILE A 150 14.01 22.18 20.48
CA ILE A 150 13.52 22.36 19.11
C ILE A 150 14.60 22.00 18.09
N ALA A 151 15.84 22.48 18.28
CA ALA A 151 16.96 22.13 17.43
C ALA A 151 17.21 20.62 17.43
N GLY A 152 17.22 20.00 18.62
CA GLY A 152 17.37 18.56 18.79
C GLY A 152 16.29 17.75 18.08
N ALA A 153 15.04 18.19 18.13
CA ALA A 153 13.94 17.55 17.40
C ALA A 153 14.17 17.59 15.88
N PHE A 154 14.55 18.74 15.33
CA PHE A 154 14.85 18.88 13.89
C PHE A 154 16.02 18.00 13.43
N ILE A 155 17.09 17.98 14.22
CA ILE A 155 18.27 17.17 13.93
C ILE A 155 17.96 15.67 14.08
N GLY A 156 17.21 15.28 15.12
CA GLY A 156 16.77 13.90 15.32
C GLY A 156 15.94 13.37 14.16
N VAL A 157 14.97 14.16 13.68
CA VAL A 157 14.17 13.82 12.49
C VAL A 157 15.06 13.65 11.25
N ARG A 158 16.04 14.53 11.06
CA ARG A 158 16.97 14.45 9.93
C ARG A 158 17.84 13.19 9.96
N ILE A 159 18.28 12.75 11.14
CA ILE A 159 19.11 11.55 11.33
C ILE A 159 18.29 10.28 11.14
N LEU A 160 17.08 10.22 11.69
CA LEU A 160 16.18 9.06 11.51
C LEU A 160 15.83 8.86 10.03
N LYS A 161 15.52 9.94 9.31
CA LYS A 161 15.26 9.89 7.86
C LYS A 161 16.43 9.33 7.05
N SER A 162 17.68 9.52 7.48
CA SER A 162 18.85 8.94 6.82
C SER A 162 19.03 7.44 7.09
N ARG A 163 18.44 6.90 8.16
CA ARG A 163 18.59 5.47 8.53
C ARG A 163 17.60 4.58 7.78
N ASP A 164 16.43 5.12 7.45
CA ASP A 164 15.39 4.36 6.74
C ASP A 164 15.70 4.23 5.25
N GLY A 165 16.39 5.22 4.66
CA GLY A 165 16.85 5.15 3.25
C GLY A 165 18.04 4.22 2.98
N VAL A 166 18.55 3.50 3.99
CA VAL A 166 19.70 2.58 3.86
C VAL A 166 19.27 1.10 3.93
N LYS A 167 17.98 0.81 4.12
CA LYS A 167 17.47 -0.57 4.25
C LYS A 167 16.75 -1.11 3.00
N GLU A 168 16.83 -0.40 1.89
CA GLU A 168 16.20 -0.78 0.62
C GLU A 168 17.26 -1.07 -0.46
N GLU A 169 18.34 -1.76 -0.08
CA GLU A 169 19.21 -2.46 -1.03
C GLU A 169 18.76 -3.92 -1.14
N ASP A 170 18.05 -4.18 -2.24
CA ASP A 170 17.98 -5.40 -3.05
C ASP A 170 17.98 -6.78 -2.37
N PRO A 171 16.84 -7.49 -2.30
CA PRO A 171 16.79 -8.92 -2.00
C PRO A 171 17.23 -9.84 -3.16
N ARG A 172 17.92 -9.34 -4.20
CA ARG A 172 18.50 -10.13 -5.30
C ARG A 172 19.96 -9.78 -5.64
N ALA A 173 20.81 -9.64 -4.63
CA ALA A 173 22.26 -9.77 -4.78
C ALA A 173 22.74 -11.15 -4.28
#